data_AF-A0A3M1ZR02-F1
#
_entry.id   AF-A0A3M1ZR02-F1
#
_cell.length_a   1.000
_cell.length_b   1.000
_cell.length_c   1.000
_cell.angle_alpha   90.00
_cell.angle_beta   90.00
_cell.angle_gamma   90.00
#
_symmetry.space_group_name_H-M   'P 1'
#
loop_
_entity.id
_entity.type
_entity.pdbx_description
1 polymer ?
#
loop_
_entity_poly.entity_id
_entity_poly.type
_entity_poly.pdbx_seq_one_letter_code
_entity_poly.pdbx_strand_id
1 'polypeptide(L)'
;YVLFTEIPRHPELSDLIKRPVEMMNVIGRLLARYQAEGVLRPEHPLHAVAALLGPLMVMNLIRNVRSDMAPPPLDLAAHVEGFVNGRLVVQGK
;
A
#
# COMPACT_ATOMS: atom_id res chain seq x y z
N TYR A 1 -0.20 3.71 -13.83
CA TYR A 1 -1.31 4.64 -14.13
C TYR A 1 -1.99 4.30 -15.46
N VAL A 2 -1.23 4.05 -16.54
CA VAL A 2 -1.78 3.63 -17.85
C VAL A 2 -2.62 2.34 -17.78
N LEU A 3 -2.23 1.35 -16.98
CA LEU A 3 -2.98 0.08 -16.89
C LEU A 3 -4.43 0.23 -16.41
N PHE A 4 -4.73 1.13 -15.46
CA PHE A 4 -6.08 1.31 -14.92
C PHE A 4 -7.01 2.07 -15.88
N THR A 5 -6.44 2.96 -16.70
CA THR A 5 -7.21 3.73 -17.70
C THR A 5 -7.53 2.91 -18.95
N GLU A 6 -6.78 1.83 -19.21
CA GLU A 6 -7.03 0.92 -20.33
C GLU A 6 -7.99 -0.23 -20.00
N ILE A 7 -8.34 -0.46 -18.73
CA ILE A 7 -9.25 -1.55 -18.30
C ILE A 7 -10.61 -1.49 -18.99
N PRO A 8 -11.28 -0.32 -19.12
CA PRO A 8 -12.57 -0.26 -19.82
C PRO A 8 -12.47 -0.65 -21.31
N ARG A 9 -11.27 -0.52 -21.90
CA ARG A 9 -10.99 -0.85 -23.32
C ARG A 9 -10.52 -2.29 -23.51
N HIS A 10 -10.02 -2.92 -22.44
CA HIS A 10 -9.45 -4.25 -22.44
C HIS A 10 -10.00 -5.05 -21.25
N PRO A 11 -11.21 -5.62 -21.36
CA PRO A 11 -11.87 -6.34 -20.28
C PRO A 11 -11.02 -7.51 -19.74
N GLU A 12 -10.13 -8.09 -20.56
CA GLU A 12 -9.13 -9.08 -20.16
C GLU A 12 -8.18 -8.58 -19.06
N LEU A 13 -7.94 -7.27 -18.96
CA LEU A 13 -7.13 -6.66 -17.89
C LEU A 13 -7.90 -6.58 -16.57
N SER A 14 -9.24 -6.65 -16.60
CA SER A 14 -10.07 -6.63 -15.39
C SER A 14 -9.76 -7.82 -14.50
N ASP A 15 -9.59 -9.00 -15.08
CA ASP A 15 -9.25 -10.21 -14.31
C ASP A 15 -7.85 -10.13 -13.69
N LEU A 16 -6.91 -9.47 -14.37
CA LEU A 16 -5.54 -9.28 -13.88
C LEU A 16 -5.48 -8.35 -12.66
N ILE A 17 -6.40 -7.39 -12.54
CA ILE A 17 -6.42 -6.46 -11.39
C ILE A 17 -7.26 -6.94 -10.20
N LYS A 18 -8.13 -7.94 -10.36
CA LYS A 18 -8.99 -8.45 -9.29
C LYS A 18 -8.19 -8.84 -8.05
N ARG A 19 -7.16 -9.68 -8.24
CA ARG A 19 -6.35 -10.21 -7.14
C ARG A 19 -5.56 -9.12 -6.39
N PRO A 20 -4.87 -8.18 -7.07
CA PRO A 20 -4.29 -7.01 -6.39
C PRO A 20 -5.31 -6.20 -5.59
N VAL A 21 -6.51 -5.95 -6.13
CA VAL A 21 -7.57 -5.19 -5.45
C VAL A 21 -8.09 -5.95 -4.23
N GLU A 22 -8.30 -7.25 -4.32
CA GLU A 22 -8.68 -8.10 -3.20
C GLU A 22 -7.65 -8.05 -2.07
N MET A 23 -6.36 -8.11 -2.41
CA MET A 23 -5.28 -8.00 -1.44
C MET A 23 -5.28 -6.64 -0.73
N MET A 24 -5.43 -5.55 -1.49
CA MET A 24 -5.57 -4.20 -0.92
C MET A 24 -6.76 -4.11 0.03
N ASN A 25 -7.89 -4.73 -0.32
CA ASN A 25 -9.07 -4.77 0.53
C ASN A 25 -8.87 -5.56 1.82
N VAL A 26 -8.15 -6.70 1.78
CA VAL A 26 -7.80 -7.47 2.97
C VAL A 26 -6.95 -6.63 3.93
N ILE A 27 -5.92 -5.96 3.42
CA ILE A 27 -5.05 -5.10 4.23
C ILE A 27 -5.84 -3.92 4.79
N GLY A 28 -6.70 -3.28 3.98
CA GLY A 28 -7.54 -2.17 4.40
C GLY A 28 -8.48 -2.56 5.54
N ARG A 29 -9.10 -3.75 5.49
CA ARG A 29 -9.94 -4.26 6.59
C ARG A 29 -9.15 -4.51 7.86
N LEU A 30 -7.93 -5.05 7.75
CA LEU A 30 -7.05 -5.26 8.90
C LEU A 30 -6.71 -3.93 9.59
N LEU A 31 -6.30 -2.93 8.81
CA LEU A 31 -5.98 -1.60 9.34
C LEU A 31 -7.21 -0.94 9.96
N ALA A 32 -8.37 -1.01 9.29
CA ALA A 32 -9.63 -0.47 9.81
C ALA A 32 -10.03 -1.10 11.15
N ARG A 33 -9.80 -2.41 11.31
CA ARG A 33 -10.04 -3.10 12.58
C ARG A 33 -9.16 -2.53 13.70
N TYR A 34 -7.86 -2.40 13.48
CA TYR A 34 -6.96 -1.83 14.50
C TYR A 34 -7.25 -0.35 14.80
N GLN A 35 -7.79 0.39 13.84
CA GLN A 35 -8.28 1.74 14.08
C GLN A 35 -9.54 1.75 14.96
N ALA A 36 -10.50 0.83 14.71
CA ALA A 36 -11.70 0.69 15.52
C ALA A 36 -11.40 0.23 16.96
N GLU A 37 -10.34 -0.57 17.15
CA GLU A 37 -9.83 -0.98 18.45
C GLU A 37 -9.02 0.13 19.16
N GLY A 38 -8.82 1.29 18.53
CA GLY A 38 -8.08 2.42 19.09
C GLY A 38 -6.57 2.24 19.15
N VAL A 39 -6.03 1.20 18.48
CA VAL A 39 -4.58 0.92 18.41
C VAL A 39 -3.91 1.84 17.39
N LEU A 40 -4.54 2.03 16.24
CA LEU A 40 -4.08 2.92 15.17
C LEU A 40 -4.97 4.17 15.08
N ARG A 41 -4.38 5.30 14.71
CA ARG A 41 -5.12 6.55 14.48
C ARG A 41 -6.16 6.37 13.36
N PRO A 42 -7.33 7.03 13.45
CA PRO A 42 -8.34 6.93 12.41
C PRO A 42 -7.85 7.58 11.10
N GLU A 43 -7.96 6.86 10.00
CA GLU A 43 -7.76 7.36 8.64
C GLU A 43 -8.48 6.46 7.63
N HIS A 44 -8.81 7.01 6.45
CA HIS A 44 -9.52 6.23 5.44
C HIS A 44 -8.72 4.96 5.05
N PRO A 45 -9.30 3.74 5.07
CA PRO A 45 -8.55 2.49 4.87
C PRO A 45 -7.76 2.45 3.57
N LEU A 46 -8.31 3.00 2.48
CA LEU A 46 -7.60 3.07 1.21
C LEU A 46 -6.36 3.97 1.28
N HIS A 47 -6.40 5.07 2.04
CA HIS A 47 -5.24 5.95 2.21
C HIS A 47 -4.16 5.27 3.04
N ALA A 48 -4.56 4.52 4.07
CA ALA A 48 -3.65 3.72 4.88
C ALA A 48 -2.92 2.66 4.03
N VAL A 49 -3.68 1.92 3.22
CA VAL A 49 -3.13 0.92 2.29
C VAL A 49 -2.21 1.57 1.25
N ALA A 50 -2.61 2.71 0.67
CA ALA A 50 -1.80 3.44 -0.30
C ALA A 50 -0.49 3.95 0.30
N ALA A 51 -0.50 4.43 1.55
CA ALA A 51 0.71 4.85 2.24
C ALA A 51 1.64 3.68 2.59
N LEU A 52 1.10 2.49 2.87
CA LEU A 52 1.88 1.28 3.12
C LEU A 52 2.50 0.73 1.83
N LEU A 53 1.72 0.59 0.77
CA LEU A 53 2.14 -0.11 -0.46
C LEU A 53 2.74 0.81 -1.52
N GLY A 54 2.39 2.10 -1.51
CA GLY A 54 2.80 3.08 -2.51
C GLY A 54 4.32 3.14 -2.70
N PRO A 55 5.13 3.28 -1.63
CA PRO A 55 6.59 3.26 -1.75
C PRO A 55 7.12 1.98 -2.39
N LEU A 56 6.58 0.81 -2.05
CA LEU A 56 6.97 -0.47 -2.66
C LEU A 56 6.71 -0.47 -4.16
N MET A 57 5.53 0.00 -4.58
CA MET A 57 5.18 0.08 -5.99
C MET A 57 6.09 1.04 -6.77
N VAL A 58 6.39 2.21 -6.21
CA VAL A 58 7.27 3.20 -6.84
C VAL A 58 8.69 2.67 -6.96
N MET A 59 9.24 2.07 -5.91
CA MET A 59 10.59 1.49 -5.93
C MET A 59 10.71 0.36 -6.95
N ASN A 60 9.69 -0.50 -7.05
CA ASN A 60 9.65 -1.55 -8.06
C ASN A 60 9.53 -0.97 -9.48
N LEU A 61 8.70 0.05 -9.68
CA LEU A 61 8.57 0.72 -10.98
C LEU A 61 9.91 1.32 -11.43
N ILE A 62 10.60 2.07 -10.56
CA ILE A 62 11.89 2.69 -10.88
C ILE A 62 12.91 1.61 -11.25
N ARG A 63 12.99 0.52 -10.48
CA ARG A 63 13.91 -0.60 -10.74
C ARG A 63 13.69 -1.24 -12.11
N ASN A 64 12.44 -1.36 -12.55
CA ASN A 64 12.09 -1.97 -13.84
C ASN A 64 12.29 -1.02 -15.03
N VAL A 65 12.26 0.30 -14.80
CA VAL A 65 12.39 1.30 -15.89
C VAL A 65 13.84 1.73 -16.10
N ARG A 66 14.64 1.85 -15.04
CA ARG A 66 16.04 2.31 -15.09
C ARG A 66 16.90 1.63 -14.04
N SER A 67 17.62 0.60 -14.46
CA SER A 67 18.54 -0.15 -13.56
C SER A 67 19.72 0.69 -13.09
N ASP A 68 20.12 1.71 -13.87
CA ASP A 68 21.19 2.67 -13.55
C ASP A 68 20.82 3.67 -12.45
N MET A 69 19.52 3.89 -12.22
CA MET A 69 19.00 4.72 -11.14
C MET A 69 18.21 3.88 -10.12
N ALA A 70 18.48 2.58 -10.05
CA ALA A 70 17.79 1.71 -9.11
C ALA A 70 18.08 2.18 -7.67
N PRO A 71 17.04 2.58 -6.92
CA PRO A 71 17.23 2.96 -5.52
C PRO A 71 17.76 1.75 -4.72
N PRO A 72 18.42 2.00 -3.58
CA PRO A 72 18.80 0.93 -2.69
C PRO A 72 17.57 0.06 -2.35
N PRO A 73 17.75 -1.25 -2.10
CA PRO A 73 16.65 -2.11 -1.68
C PRO A 73 15.91 -1.50 -0.50
N LEU A 74 14.58 -1.49 -0.53
CA LEU A 74 13.80 -1.04 0.61
C LEU A 74 13.89 -2.10 1.70
N ASP A 75 14.30 -1.68 2.90
CA ASP A 75 14.15 -2.50 4.10
C ASP A 75 12.65 -2.59 4.44
N LEU A 76 12.06 -3.74 4.13
CA LEU A 76 10.64 -4.00 4.35
C LEU A 76 10.26 -3.95 5.83
N ALA A 77 11.14 -4.46 6.71
CA ALA A 77 10.87 -4.49 8.14
C ALA A 77 10.85 -3.06 8.69
N ALA A 78 11.87 -2.27 8.37
CA ALA A 78 11.94 -0.87 8.79
C ALA A 78 10.79 -0.03 8.20
N HIS A 79 10.38 -0.29 6.96
CA HIS A 79 9.24 0.40 6.33
C HIS A 79 7.91 0.10 7.03
N VAL A 80 7.64 -1.18 7.31
CA VAL A 80 6.43 -1.59 8.04
C VAL A 80 6.44 -1.05 9.46
N GLU A 81 7.57 -1.15 10.15
CA GLU A 81 7.74 -0.61 11.50
C GLU A 81 7.50 0.89 11.53
N GLY A 82 8.13 1.65 10.63
CA GLY A 82 7.90 3.09 10.50
C GLY A 82 6.45 3.45 10.16
N PHE A 83 5.80 2.66 9.29
CA PHE A 83 4.40 2.84 8.95
C PHE A 83 3.48 2.67 10.17
N VAL A 84 3.68 1.60 10.95
CA VAL A 84 2.87 1.27 12.14
C VAL A 84 3.15 2.28 13.26
N ASN A 85 4.42 2.51 13.59
CA ASN A 85 4.82 3.42 14.66
C ASN A 85 4.35 4.85 14.40
N GLY A 86 4.33 5.31 13.15
CA GLY A 86 3.78 6.62 12.77
C GLY A 86 2.26 6.74 12.92
N ARG A 87 1.55 5.65 13.22
CA ARG A 87 0.09 5.57 13.36
C ARG A 87 -0.39 5.08 14.72
N LEU A 88 0.50 4.56 15.56
CA LEU A 88 0.14 4.13 16.91
C LEU A 88 -0.47 5.32 17.67
N VAL A 89 -1.63 5.09 18.28
CA VAL A 89 -2.18 6.02 19.26
C VAL A 89 -1.40 5.82 20.54
N VAL A 90 -0.52 6.77 20.88
CA VAL A 90 0.11 6.79 22.20
C VAL A 90 -1.00 7.14 23.19
N GLN A 91 -1.46 6.16 23.96
CA GLN A 91 -2.29 6.44 25.12
C GLN A 91 -1.46 7.31 26.06
N GLY A 92 -1.88 8.56 26.25
CA GLY A 92 -1.26 9.46 27.22
C GLY A 92 -1.22 8.80 28.59
N LYS A 93 -0.06 8.89 29.25
CA LYS A 93 0.05 8.80 30.70
C LYS A 93 -0.85 9.82 31.36
#